data_AF-A0A833G7T6-F1
#
_entry.id   AF-A0A833G7T6-F1
#
_cell.length_a   1.000
_cell.length_b   1.000
_cell.length_c   1.000
_cell.angle_alpha   90.00
_cell.angle_beta   90.00
_cell.angle_gamma   90.00
#
_symmetry.space_group_name_H-M   'P 1'
#
loop_
_entity.id
_entity.type
_entity.pdbx_description
1 polymer ?
#
loop_
_entity_poly.entity_id
_entity_poly.type
_entity_poly.pdbx_seq_one_letter_code
_entity_poly.pdbx_strand_id
1 'polypeptide(L)'
;PDWAEAGGADPLAEAARRHCRERPIGEAQPGDLLLFRWLAHLPAKHAGILFDARRFLHAYEGHAVTISALVPQWRRRIAAVFSFPDRTFPD
;
A
#
# COMPACT_ATOMS: atom_id res chain seq x y z
N PRO A 1 -6.99 -17.42 8.07
CA PRO A 1 -6.45 -16.30 7.27
C PRO A 1 -6.50 -16.66 5.77
N ASP A 2 -7.68 -16.52 5.15
CA ASP A 2 -7.92 -16.94 3.75
C ASP A 2 -8.88 -15.98 3.00
N TRP A 3 -8.90 -14.70 3.40
CA TRP A 3 -9.91 -13.75 2.91
C TRP A 3 -9.68 -13.26 1.47
N ALA A 4 -8.53 -13.57 0.86
CA ALA A 4 -8.14 -13.04 -0.45
C ALA A 4 -7.66 -14.10 -1.47
N GLU A 5 -7.41 -15.35 -1.09
CA GLU A 5 -6.76 -16.31 -2.00
C GLU A 5 -7.74 -17.08 -2.90
N ALA A 6 -9.05 -17.05 -2.59
CA ALA A 6 -10.05 -17.88 -3.25
C ALA A 6 -10.49 -17.42 -4.66
N GLY A 7 -10.10 -16.22 -5.11
CA GLY A 7 -10.73 -15.61 -6.30
C GLY A 7 -9.82 -15.21 -7.46
N GLY A 8 -8.49 -15.30 -7.33
CA GLY A 8 -7.55 -14.75 -8.32
C GLY A 8 -7.55 -13.21 -8.47
N ALA A 9 -8.51 -12.54 -7.83
CA ALA A 9 -8.66 -11.09 -7.75
C ALA A 9 -7.72 -10.48 -6.68
N ASP A 10 -7.46 -9.17 -6.78
CA ASP A 10 -6.69 -8.41 -5.79
C ASP A 10 -7.62 -7.41 -5.08
N PRO A 11 -8.46 -7.89 -4.12
CA PRO A 11 -9.56 -7.10 -3.57
C PRO A 11 -9.10 -5.80 -2.89
N LEU A 12 -7.88 -5.79 -2.32
CA LEU A 12 -7.31 -4.59 -1.71
C LEU A 12 -6.92 -3.56 -2.78
N ALA A 13 -6.29 -3.99 -3.87
CA ALA A 13 -5.98 -3.12 -5.00
C ALA A 13 -7.24 -2.62 -5.72
N GLU A 14 -8.26 -3.48 -5.88
CA GLU A 14 -9.55 -3.08 -6.45
C GLU A 14 -10.26 -2.02 -5.59
N ALA A 15 -10.27 -2.20 -4.26
CA ALA A 15 -10.81 -1.20 -3.36
C ALA A 15 -10.03 0.11 -3.44
N ALA A 16 -8.69 0.05 -3.46
CA ALA A 16 -7.86 1.24 -3.62
C ALA A 16 -8.14 1.97 -4.94
N ARG A 17 -8.29 1.26 -6.06
CA ARG A 17 -8.67 1.85 -7.36
C ARG A 17 -10.04 2.56 -7.34
N ARG A 18 -11.00 2.08 -6.55
CA ARG A 18 -12.31 2.74 -6.43
C ARG A 18 -12.28 4.04 -5.62
N HIS A 19 -11.35 4.16 -4.69
CA HIS A 19 -11.35 5.25 -3.69
C HIS A 19 -10.16 6.20 -3.78
N CYS A 20 -9.11 5.82 -4.50
CA CYS A 20 -7.85 6.55 -4.62
C CYS A 20 -7.43 6.66 -6.09
N ARG A 21 -6.41 7.47 -6.39
CA ARG A 21 -5.85 7.60 -7.75
C ARG A 21 -4.58 6.77 -7.85
N GLU A 22 -4.54 5.81 -8.77
CA GLU A 22 -3.35 4.98 -8.98
C GLU A 22 -2.20 5.79 -9.58
N ARG A 23 -0.96 5.46 -9.17
CA ARG A 23 0.27 6.10 -9.64
C ARG A 23 1.31 5.06 -10.05
N PRO A 24 2.19 5.38 -11.02
CA PRO A 24 3.34 4.54 -11.31
C PRO A 24 4.19 4.35 -10.05
N ILE A 25 4.63 3.11 -9.78
CA ILE A 25 5.40 2.78 -8.55
C ILE A 25 6.65 3.66 -8.41
N GLY A 26 7.34 3.95 -9.52
CA GLY A 26 8.54 4.78 -9.54
C GLY A 26 8.31 6.26 -9.23
N GLU A 27 7.06 6.72 -9.21
CA GLU A 27 6.71 8.12 -8.98
C GLU A 27 6.17 8.39 -7.57
N ALA A 28 6.06 7.35 -6.72
CA ALA A 28 5.49 7.43 -5.37
C ALA A 28 6.01 8.63 -4.56
N GLN A 29 5.10 9.37 -3.93
CA GLN A 29 5.36 10.56 -3.13
C GLN A 29 4.99 10.34 -1.66
N PRO A 30 5.61 11.06 -0.72
CA PRO A 30 5.17 11.06 0.67
C PRO A 30 3.66 11.32 0.78
N GLY A 31 2.97 10.49 1.57
CA GLY A 31 1.51 10.49 1.69
C GLY A 31 0.79 9.45 0.82
N ASP A 32 1.45 8.89 -0.19
CA ASP A 32 0.86 7.84 -1.02
C ASP A 32 0.66 6.53 -0.25
N LEU A 33 -0.45 5.85 -0.55
CA LEU A 33 -0.76 4.49 -0.14
C LEU A 33 0.08 3.50 -0.96
N LEU A 34 0.86 2.68 -0.26
CA LEU A 34 1.61 1.56 -0.80
C LEU A 34 0.87 0.27 -0.47
N LEU A 35 0.60 -0.56 -1.47
CA LEU A 35 0.12 -1.93 -1.27
C LEU A 35 1.28 -2.90 -1.43
N PHE A 36 1.35 -3.91 -0.56
CA PHE A 36 2.39 -4.93 -0.58
C PHE A 36 1.81 -6.33 -0.76
N ARG A 37 2.49 -7.14 -1.58
CA ARG A 37 2.22 -8.57 -1.77
C ARG A 37 3.43 -9.40 -1.34
N TRP A 38 3.19 -10.60 -0.83
CA TRP A 38 4.28 -11.48 -0.41
C TRP A 38 5.06 -12.05 -1.61
N LEU A 39 4.33 -12.52 -2.62
CA LEU A 39 4.84 -13.02 -3.90
C LEU A 39 4.13 -12.31 -5.06
N ALA A 40 4.78 -12.25 -6.23
CA ALA A 40 4.29 -11.50 -7.39
C ALA A 40 2.88 -11.93 -7.85
N HIS A 41 2.61 -13.24 -7.83
CA HIS A 41 1.33 -13.83 -8.28
C HIS A 41 0.24 -13.85 -7.19
N LEU A 42 0.55 -13.41 -5.96
CA LEU A 42 -0.42 -13.35 -4.87
C LEU A 42 -1.05 -11.95 -4.77
N PRO A 43 -2.30 -11.85 -4.28
CA PRO A 43 -2.95 -10.58 -3.97
C PRO A 43 -2.16 -9.74 -2.96
N ALA A 44 -2.33 -8.42 -3.01
CA ALA A 44 -1.85 -7.56 -1.94
C ALA A 44 -2.64 -7.81 -0.65
N LYS A 45 -1.93 -7.87 0.47
CA LYS A 45 -2.52 -8.15 1.80
C LYS A 45 -2.08 -7.19 2.89
N HIS A 46 -1.13 -6.32 2.58
CA HIS A 46 -0.60 -5.33 3.52
C HIS A 46 -0.59 -3.95 2.89
N ALA A 47 -0.81 -2.92 3.70
CA ALA A 47 -0.81 -1.54 3.26
C ALA A 47 0.04 -0.67 4.20
N GLY A 48 0.58 0.42 3.65
CA GLY A 48 1.24 1.46 4.42
C GLY A 48 1.23 2.78 3.68
N ILE A 49 1.57 3.87 4.37
CA ILE A 49 1.64 5.21 3.80
C ILE A 49 3.12 5.57 3.64
N LEU A 50 3.55 6.00 2.45
CA LEU A 50 4.92 6.43 2.23
C LEU A 50 5.20 7.66 3.11
N PHE A 51 6.17 7.56 4.01
CA PHE A 51 6.52 8.63 4.93
C PHE A 51 7.57 9.55 4.32
N ASP A 52 8.58 8.95 3.70
CA ASP A 52 9.57 9.60 2.84
C ASP A 52 10.14 8.57 1.85
N ALA A 53 11.10 8.95 1.02
CA ALA A 53 11.70 8.07 0.00
C ALA A 53 12.28 6.74 0.53
N ARG A 54 12.51 6.61 1.85
CA ARG A 54 13.13 5.45 2.50
C ARG A 54 12.32 4.83 3.62
N ARG A 55 11.16 5.38 3.98
CA ARG A 55 10.37 4.92 5.14
C ARG A 55 8.87 4.97 4.86
N PHE A 56 8.11 4.12 5.55
CA PHE A 56 6.66 4.06 5.44
C PHE A 56 6.02 3.79 6.79
N LEU A 57 4.84 4.38 7.02
CA LEU A 57 3.99 4.20 8.19
C LEU A 57 3.05 3.02 7.93
N HIS A 58 2.93 2.07 8.87
CA HIS A 58 1.98 0.96 8.76
C HIS A 58 1.58 0.41 10.13
N ALA A 59 0.44 -0.27 10.19
CA ALA A 59 0.11 -1.15 11.30
C ALA A 59 0.93 -2.43 11.17
N TYR A 60 1.95 -2.62 12.01
CA TYR A 60 2.78 -3.82 11.95
C TYR A 60 2.09 -4.96 12.73
N GLU A 61 1.71 -6.02 12.02
CA GLU A 61 1.17 -7.26 12.60
C GLU A 61 2.01 -7.76 13.79
N GLY A 62 1.35 -8.06 14.91
CA GLY A 62 1.99 -8.49 16.15
C GLY A 62 2.69 -7.37 16.93
N HIS A 63 2.63 -6.12 16.46
CA HIS A 63 3.27 -4.96 17.08
C HIS A 63 2.29 -3.77 17.16
N ALA A 64 2.74 -2.57 16.81
CA ALA A 64 1.98 -1.32 16.86
C ALA A 64 2.06 -0.59 15.51
N VAL A 65 1.32 0.51 15.39
CA VAL A 65 1.51 1.45 14.28
C VAL A 65 2.90 2.08 14.40
N THR A 66 3.72 1.96 13.35
CA THR A 66 5.12 2.39 13.38
C THR A 66 5.61 2.83 12.00
N ILE A 67 6.76 3.48 11.97
CA ILE A 67 7.50 3.84 10.75
C ILE A 67 8.63 2.83 10.55
N SER A 68 8.58 2.10 9.45
CA SER A 68 9.55 1.07 9.08
C SER A 68 10.42 1.53 7.91
N ALA A 69 11.64 1.00 7.83
CA ALA A 69 12.52 1.23 6.68
C ALA A 69 11.98 0.51 5.44
N LEU A 70 11.80 1.23 4.34
CA LEU A 70 11.44 0.70 3.03
C LEU A 70 12.68 0.14 2.33
N VAL A 71 13.27 -0.90 2.89
CA VAL A 71 14.50 -1.54 2.35
C VAL A 71 14.25 -2.21 0.98
N PRO A 72 15.28 -2.51 0.18
CA PRO A 72 15.10 -3.04 -1.18
C PRO A 72 14.22 -4.30 -1.28
N GLN A 73 14.23 -5.19 -0.28
CA GLN A 73 13.36 -6.38 -0.28
C GLN A 73 11.87 -6.01 -0.19
N TRP A 74 11.51 -4.95 0.53
CA TRP A 74 10.13 -4.47 0.64
C TRP A 74 9.72 -3.62 -0.55
N ARG A 75 10.65 -2.84 -1.14
CA ARG A 75 10.40 -2.11 -2.39
C ARG A 75 9.98 -3.04 -3.53
N ARG A 76 10.65 -4.20 -3.66
CA ARG A 76 10.33 -5.22 -4.66
C ARG A 76 8.96 -5.88 -4.45
N ARG A 77 8.36 -5.72 -3.27
CA ARG A 77 7.04 -6.26 -2.92
C ARG A 77 5.91 -5.24 -3.08
N ILE A 78 6.21 -4.01 -3.50
CA ILE A 78 5.17 -3.01 -3.80
C ILE A 78 4.37 -3.53 -4.99
N ALA A 79 3.09 -3.77 -4.72
CA ALA A 79 2.09 -4.28 -5.63
C ALA A 79 1.45 -3.17 -6.46
N ALA A 80 1.22 -2.01 -5.83
CA ALA A 80 0.59 -0.83 -6.42
C ALA A 80 0.81 0.38 -5.51
N VAL A 81 0.68 1.57 -6.07
CA VAL A 81 0.79 2.86 -5.37
C VAL A 81 -0.42 3.72 -5.71
N PHE A 82 -0.99 4.38 -4.71
CA PHE A 82 -2.15 5.26 -4.89
C PHE A 82 -1.98 6.57 -4.11
N SER A 83 -2.41 7.69 -4.67
CA SER A 83 -2.64 8.90 -3.89
C SER A 83 -4.07 8.95 -3.37
N PHE A 84 -4.22 9.36 -2.11
CA PHE A 84 -5.54 9.66 -1.56
C PHE A 84 -6.18 10.85 -2.30
N PRO A 85 -7.52 10.89 -2.42
CA PRO A 85 -8.19 12.07 -2.95
C PRO A 85 -7.99 13.25 -1.99
N ASP A 86 -7.94 14.45 -2.55
CA ASP A 86 -7.92 15.69 -1.76
C ASP A 86 -9.16 15.73 -0.86
N ARG A 87 -8.94 15.93 0.44
CA ARG A 87 -10.04 16.25 1.36
C ARG A 87 -10.21 17.76 1.37
N THR A 88 -11.23 18.24 0.65
CA THR A 88 -11.79 19.54 0.93
C THR A 88 -12.56 19.44 2.25
N PHE A 89 -11.97 19.94 3.33
CA PHE A 89 -12.75 20.24 4.52
C PHE A 89 -13.45 21.57 4.24
N PRO A 90 -14.79 21.67 4.38
CA PRO A 90 -15.42 22.98 4.41
C PRO A 90 -14.88 23.75 5.62
N ASP A 91 -14.66 25.06 5.44
CA ASP A 91 -14.24 26.00 6.49
C ASP A 91 -15.19 25.98 7.70
#